data_AF-A0A1G3UFE9-F1
#
_entry.id   AF-A0A1G3UFE9-F1
#
_cell.length_a   1.000
_cell.length_b   1.000
_cell.length_c   1.000
_cell.angle_alpha   90.00
_cell.angle_beta   90.00
_cell.angle_gamma   90.00
#
_symmetry.space_group_name_H-M   'P 1'
#
loop_
_entity.id
_entity.type
_entity.pdbx_description
1 polymer ?
#
loop_
_entity_poly.entity_id
_entity_poly.type
_entity_poly.pdbx_seq_one_letter_code
_entity_poly.pdbx_strand_id
1 'polypeptide(L)'
;MKQESYNLFKNADIQTILRTLENELKNRNESPFWRDRVVPFSEAILSVLIPLREADMLFNPEGEAAAELIPELFFLWSDFVSLKTLAFTIQKSNEAGILLRTNLDETTCKRYKNIDLKPLGDYLARNSVNLENEYLDFPISNYNLHQGVSNVIKSLL
;
A
#
# COMPACT_ATOMS: atom_id res chain seq x y z
N MET A 1 -12.12 9.55 -10.31
CA MET A 1 -12.22 8.09 -10.13
C MET A 1 -13.67 7.66 -10.26
N LYS A 2 -13.90 6.45 -10.79
CA LYS A 2 -15.23 5.87 -10.98
C LYS A 2 -15.78 5.31 -9.67
N GLN A 3 -17.10 5.28 -9.50
CA GLN A 3 -17.76 4.68 -8.32
C GLN A 3 -17.40 3.20 -8.14
N GLU A 4 -17.19 2.49 -9.26
CA GLU A 4 -16.77 1.08 -9.30
C GLU A 4 -15.46 0.86 -8.52
N SER A 5 -14.52 1.82 -8.63
CA SER A 5 -13.23 1.78 -7.95
C SER A 5 -13.39 1.88 -6.43
N TYR A 6 -14.33 2.68 -5.92
CA TYR A 6 -14.60 2.73 -4.48
C TYR A 6 -15.17 1.41 -3.97
N ASN A 7 -16.13 0.83 -4.70
CA ASN A 7 -16.72 -0.45 -4.33
C ASN A 7 -15.70 -1.59 -4.36
N LEU A 8 -14.79 -1.55 -5.34
CA LEU A 8 -13.69 -2.50 -5.49
C LEU A 8 -12.77 -2.46 -4.25
N PHE A 9 -12.23 -1.30 -3.89
CA PHE A 9 -11.29 -1.19 -2.76
C PHE A 9 -11.95 -1.46 -1.41
N LYS A 10 -13.23 -1.10 -1.26
CA LYS A 10 -13.98 -1.33 -0.02
C LYS A 10 -14.23 -2.80 0.27
N ASN A 11 -14.56 -3.60 -0.75
CA ASN A 11 -15.13 -4.93 -0.54
C ASN A 11 -14.30 -6.08 -1.11
N ALA A 12 -13.47 -5.83 -2.13
CA ALA A 12 -12.80 -6.91 -2.84
C ALA A 12 -11.57 -7.42 -2.08
N ASP A 13 -11.21 -8.67 -2.33
CA ASP A 13 -9.92 -9.23 -1.92
C ASP A 13 -8.78 -8.69 -2.81
N ILE A 14 -7.54 -8.90 -2.34
CA ILE A 14 -6.34 -8.45 -3.05
C ILE A 14 -6.28 -8.98 -4.50
N GLN A 15 -6.61 -10.26 -4.72
CA GLN A 15 -6.51 -10.90 -6.03
C GLN A 15 -7.48 -10.29 -7.04
N THR A 16 -8.68 -9.94 -6.58
CA THR A 16 -9.71 -9.31 -7.39
C THR A 16 -9.31 -7.89 -7.79
N ILE A 17 -8.73 -7.12 -6.85
CA ILE A 17 -8.20 -5.77 -7.15
C ILE A 17 -7.07 -5.87 -8.18
N LEU A 18 -6.09 -6.74 -7.95
CA LEU A 18 -4.94 -6.91 -8.85
C LEU A 18 -5.37 -7.37 -10.25
N ARG A 19 -6.29 -8.35 -10.34
CA ARG A 19 -6.82 -8.80 -11.64
C ARG A 19 -7.56 -7.68 -12.38
N THR A 20 -8.26 -6.83 -11.65
CA THR A 20 -8.96 -5.67 -12.24
C THR A 20 -7.95 -4.70 -12.85
N LEU A 21 -6.90 -4.35 -12.10
CA LEU A 21 -5.81 -3.49 -12.60
C LEU A 21 -5.10 -4.12 -13.81
N GLU A 22 -4.80 -5.41 -13.76
CA GLU A 22 -4.15 -6.13 -14.86
C GLU A 22 -5.01 -6.15 -16.13
N ASN A 23 -6.33 -6.37 -16.00
CA ASN A 23 -7.26 -6.33 -17.11
C ASN A 23 -7.37 -4.94 -17.72
N GLU A 24 -7.44 -3.89 -16.90
CA GLU A 24 -7.47 -2.50 -17.39
C GLU A 24 -6.19 -2.13 -18.15
N LEU A 25 -5.02 -2.57 -17.65
CA LEU A 25 -3.74 -2.37 -18.35
C LEU A 25 -3.70 -3.10 -19.71
N LYS A 26 -4.26 -4.31 -19.78
CA LYS A 26 -4.38 -5.07 -21.04
C LYS A 26 -5.34 -4.38 -22.01
N ASN A 27 -6.50 -3.95 -21.53
CA ASN A 27 -7.54 -3.31 -22.34
C ASN A 27 -7.07 -1.99 -22.96
N ARG A 28 -6.24 -1.22 -22.24
CA ARG A 28 -5.65 0.03 -22.75
C ARG A 28 -4.41 -0.17 -23.61
N ASN A 29 -3.99 -1.42 -23.82
CA ASN A 29 -2.76 -1.77 -24.54
C ASN A 29 -1.52 -1.06 -23.95
N GLU A 30 -1.50 -0.90 -22.62
CA GLU A 30 -0.36 -0.30 -21.92
C GLU A 30 0.89 -1.15 -22.13
N SER A 31 2.04 -0.48 -22.19
CA SER A 31 3.32 -1.17 -22.41
C SER A 31 3.57 -2.26 -21.36
N PRO A 32 4.24 -3.38 -21.71
CA PRO A 32 4.59 -4.43 -20.74
C PRO A 32 5.34 -3.87 -19.52
N PHE A 33 6.16 -2.85 -19.73
CA PHE A 33 6.88 -2.13 -18.69
C PHE A 33 5.96 -1.63 -17.56
N TRP A 34 4.78 -1.07 -17.87
CA TRP A 34 3.85 -0.60 -16.84
C TRP A 34 3.18 -1.74 -16.10
N ARG A 35 2.89 -2.85 -16.78
CA ARG A 35 2.28 -4.03 -16.16
C ARG A 35 3.20 -4.65 -15.10
N ASP A 36 4.47 -4.78 -15.44
CA ASP A 36 5.51 -5.34 -14.55
C ASP A 36 5.83 -4.45 -13.34
N ARG A 37 5.25 -3.23 -13.28
CA ARG A 37 5.45 -2.26 -12.20
C ARG A 37 4.19 -2.02 -11.40
N VAL A 38 3.05 -1.80 -12.06
CA VAL A 38 1.76 -1.49 -11.43
C VAL A 38 1.28 -2.65 -10.57
N VAL A 39 1.28 -3.88 -11.10
CA VAL A 39 0.73 -5.03 -10.37
C VAL A 39 1.56 -5.32 -9.11
N PRO A 40 2.90 -5.46 -9.17
CA PRO A 40 3.70 -5.68 -7.95
C PRO A 40 3.61 -4.53 -6.95
N PHE A 41 3.50 -3.28 -7.42
CA PHE A 41 3.35 -2.12 -6.55
C PHE A 41 2.02 -2.13 -5.80
N SER A 42 0.92 -2.36 -6.52
CA SER A 42 -0.41 -2.47 -5.92
C SER A 42 -0.47 -3.64 -4.95
N GLU A 43 0.15 -4.79 -5.28
CA GLU A 43 0.25 -5.94 -4.40
C GLU A 43 0.98 -5.60 -3.09
N ALA A 44 2.12 -4.90 -3.18
CA ALA A 44 2.90 -4.50 -2.01
C ALA A 44 2.07 -3.68 -1.02
N ILE A 45 1.36 -2.66 -1.50
CA ILE A 45 0.53 -1.80 -0.64
C ILE A 45 -0.67 -2.57 -0.10
N LEU A 46 -1.40 -3.29 -0.96
CA LEU A 46 -2.62 -4.00 -0.58
C LEU A 46 -2.35 -5.16 0.37
N SER A 47 -1.16 -5.76 0.33
CA SER A 47 -0.74 -6.79 1.28
C SER A 47 -0.78 -6.33 2.74
N VAL A 48 -0.68 -5.01 2.97
CA VAL A 48 -0.80 -4.39 4.29
C VAL A 48 -2.19 -3.79 4.52
N LEU A 49 -2.71 -3.04 3.55
CA LEU A 49 -3.98 -2.32 3.73
C LEU A 49 -5.19 -3.26 3.83
N ILE A 50 -5.18 -4.41 3.16
CA ILE A 50 -6.30 -5.36 3.21
C ILE A 50 -6.43 -6.00 4.61
N PRO A 51 -5.37 -6.55 5.23
CA PRO A 51 -5.44 -7.02 6.61
C PRO A 51 -5.87 -5.94 7.60
N LEU A 52 -5.37 -4.70 7.43
CA LEU A 52 -5.79 -3.57 8.29
C LEU A 52 -7.26 -3.24 8.10
N ARG A 53 -7.78 -3.25 6.86
CA ARG A 53 -9.20 -3.07 6.56
C ARG A 53 -10.05 -4.13 7.25
N GLU A 54 -9.68 -5.40 7.12
CA GLU A 54 -10.43 -6.52 7.70
C GLU A 54 -10.40 -6.53 9.23
N ALA A 55 -9.44 -5.85 9.84
CA ALA A 55 -9.32 -5.68 11.28
C ALA A 55 -9.96 -4.38 11.81
N ASP A 56 -10.55 -3.55 10.94
CA ASP A 56 -11.03 -2.19 11.25
C ASP A 56 -9.92 -1.30 11.85
N MET A 57 -8.71 -1.39 11.30
CA MET A 57 -7.50 -0.70 11.76
C MET A 57 -6.85 0.17 10.67
N LEU A 58 -7.64 0.67 9.72
CA LEU A 58 -7.09 1.54 8.69
C LEU A 58 -6.71 2.91 9.26
N PHE A 59 -5.62 3.45 8.75
CA PHE A 59 -5.12 4.78 9.08
C PHE A 59 -4.38 5.39 7.88
N ASN A 60 -4.23 6.71 7.88
CA ASN A 60 -3.46 7.46 6.88
C ASN A 60 -1.99 7.65 7.30
N PRO A 61 -1.11 8.16 6.43
CA PRO A 61 0.30 8.42 6.77
C PRO A 61 0.52 9.31 7.99
N GLU A 62 -0.44 10.19 8.31
CA GLU A 62 -0.45 11.06 9.49
C GLU A 62 -0.86 10.32 10.78
N GLY A 63 -1.24 9.05 10.68
CA GLY A 63 -1.68 8.19 11.78
C GLY A 63 -3.17 8.31 12.10
N GLU A 64 -3.93 9.15 11.41
CA GLU A 64 -5.36 9.34 11.66
C GLU A 64 -6.17 8.13 11.16
N ALA A 65 -7.20 7.77 11.93
CA ALA A 65 -8.08 6.66 11.61
C ALA A 65 -8.81 6.88 10.28
N ALA A 66 -8.90 5.84 9.46
CA ALA A 66 -9.70 5.81 8.25
C ALA A 66 -10.79 4.76 8.39
N ALA A 67 -12.03 5.11 8.06
CA ALA A 67 -13.15 4.19 8.21
C ALA A 67 -13.17 3.09 7.14
N GLU A 68 -12.73 3.40 5.92
CA GLU A 68 -12.86 2.50 4.77
C GLU A 68 -11.62 2.56 3.88
N LEU A 69 -11.30 1.44 3.24
CA LEU A 69 -10.29 1.42 2.19
C LEU A 69 -10.90 1.96 0.91
N ILE A 70 -10.66 3.23 0.65
CA ILE A 70 -10.99 3.91 -0.60
C ILE A 70 -9.71 4.18 -1.41
N PRO A 71 -9.79 4.41 -2.73
CA PRO A 71 -8.57 4.52 -3.52
C PRO A 71 -7.74 5.76 -3.14
N GLU A 72 -8.33 6.82 -2.59
CA GLU A 72 -7.59 7.95 -2.02
C GLU A 72 -6.65 7.51 -0.90
N LEU A 73 -7.13 6.67 0.02
CA LEU A 73 -6.30 6.13 1.10
C LEU A 73 -5.16 5.28 0.53
N PHE A 74 -5.45 4.45 -0.47
CA PHE A 74 -4.41 3.71 -1.19
C PHE A 74 -3.36 4.66 -1.80
N PHE A 75 -3.78 5.78 -2.39
CA PHE A 75 -2.86 6.74 -2.98
C PHE A 75 -2.06 7.55 -1.97
N LEU A 76 -2.58 7.81 -0.77
CA LEU A 76 -1.79 8.42 0.32
C LEU A 76 -0.59 7.56 0.71
N TRP A 77 -0.76 6.23 0.66
CA TRP A 77 0.31 5.25 0.89
C TRP A 77 1.16 4.96 -0.36
N SER A 78 0.78 5.48 -1.53
CA SER A 78 1.48 5.25 -2.79
C SER A 78 2.78 6.06 -2.94
N ASP A 79 2.92 7.14 -2.15
CA ASP A 79 4.17 7.89 -2.07
C ASP A 79 5.27 7.02 -1.44
N PHE A 80 6.49 7.13 -1.94
CA PHE A 80 7.57 6.24 -1.52
C PHE A 80 8.05 6.50 -0.09
N VAL A 81 7.94 7.74 0.39
CA VAL A 81 8.16 8.07 1.82
C VAL A 81 7.06 7.43 2.66
N SER A 82 5.79 7.60 2.27
CA SER A 82 4.66 6.99 2.97
C SER A 82 4.79 5.47 3.01
N LEU A 83 5.16 4.84 1.89
CA LEU A 83 5.29 3.39 1.78
C LEU A 83 6.42 2.84 2.67
N LYS A 84 7.56 3.55 2.72
CA LYS A 84 8.64 3.22 3.66
C LYS A 84 8.17 3.37 5.10
N THR A 85 7.50 4.46 5.44
CA THR A 85 6.94 4.69 6.77
C THR A 85 5.96 3.57 7.16
N LEU A 86 5.10 3.13 6.23
CA LEU A 86 4.19 2.01 6.44
C LEU A 86 4.96 0.73 6.80
N ALA A 87 6.00 0.39 6.03
CA ALA A 87 6.80 -0.80 6.29
C ALA A 87 7.42 -0.79 7.70
N PHE A 88 8.06 0.32 8.10
CA PHE A 88 8.65 0.44 9.44
C PHE A 88 7.59 0.44 10.54
N THR A 89 6.44 1.06 10.32
CA THR A 89 5.34 1.07 11.28
C THR A 89 4.82 -0.34 11.53
N ILE A 90 4.57 -1.12 10.48
CA ILE A 90 4.09 -2.49 10.60
C ILE A 90 5.17 -3.41 11.16
N GLN A 91 6.45 -3.21 10.81
CA GLN A 91 7.55 -3.99 11.36
C GLN A 91 7.63 -3.82 12.89
N LYS A 92 7.62 -2.58 13.37
CA LYS A 92 7.62 -2.27 14.81
C LYS A 92 6.34 -2.79 15.50
N SER A 93 5.21 -2.74 14.80
CA SER A 93 3.94 -3.27 15.31
C SER A 93 3.97 -4.80 15.44
N ASN A 94 4.55 -5.51 14.47
CA ASN A 94 4.78 -6.95 14.51
C ASN A 94 5.68 -7.36 15.68
N GLU A 95 6.75 -6.60 15.94
CA GLU A 95 7.67 -6.84 17.05
C GLU A 95 7.00 -6.58 18.41
N ALA A 96 6.18 -5.53 18.52
CA ALA A 96 5.50 -5.16 19.75
C ALA A 96 4.21 -5.96 20.02
N GLY A 97 3.65 -6.62 19.00
CA GLY A 97 2.37 -7.31 19.07
C GLY A 97 1.15 -6.37 19.20
N ILE A 98 1.34 -5.07 18.96
CA ILE A 98 0.29 -4.03 19.00
C ILE A 98 0.49 -3.08 17.83
N LEU A 99 -0.59 -2.48 17.32
CA LEU A 99 -0.47 -1.48 16.25
C LEU A 99 0.11 -0.17 16.81
N LEU A 100 1.23 0.27 16.24
CA LEU A 100 1.95 1.49 16.66
C LEU A 100 1.81 2.61 15.63
N ARG A 101 2.17 3.84 16.06
CA ARG A 101 2.26 5.03 15.18
C ARG A 101 0.93 5.37 14.48
N THR A 102 -0.16 5.14 15.19
CA THR A 102 -1.51 5.54 14.78
C THR A 102 -2.18 6.28 15.94
N ASN A 103 -3.23 7.03 15.61
CA ASN A 103 -4.11 7.73 16.54
C ASN A 103 -5.40 6.91 16.79
N LEU A 104 -5.40 5.62 16.44
CA LEU A 104 -6.48 4.71 16.78
C LEU A 104 -6.52 4.50 18.29
N ASP A 105 -7.69 4.12 18.80
CA ASP A 105 -7.84 3.86 20.22
C ASP A 105 -7.00 2.65 20.67
N GLU A 106 -6.53 2.69 21.92
CA GLU A 106 -5.65 1.66 22.46
C GLU A 106 -6.28 0.26 22.46
N THR A 107 -7.60 0.17 22.60
CA THR A 107 -8.31 -1.12 22.61
C THR A 107 -8.30 -1.77 21.24
N THR A 108 -8.44 -0.97 20.18
CA THR A 108 -8.30 -1.40 18.79
C THR A 108 -6.87 -1.84 18.52
N CYS A 109 -5.86 -1.03 18.87
CA CYS A 109 -4.45 -1.34 18.61
C CYS A 109 -3.98 -2.63 19.29
N LYS A 110 -4.53 -2.99 20.47
CA LYS A 110 -4.22 -4.23 21.18
C LYS A 110 -4.75 -5.50 20.51
N ARG A 111 -5.72 -5.38 19.60
CA ARG A 111 -6.24 -6.52 18.81
C ARG A 111 -5.37 -6.85 17.59
N TYR A 112 -4.29 -6.10 17.39
CA TYR A 112 -3.39 -6.24 16.25
C TYR A 112 -2.88 -7.68 16.12
N LYS A 113 -2.78 -8.13 14.88
CA LYS A 113 -2.18 -9.42 14.52
C LYS A 113 -1.08 -9.15 13.51
N ASN A 114 -0.05 -9.98 13.56
CA ASN A 114 1.10 -9.81 12.67
C ASN A 114 0.67 -9.86 11.20
N ILE A 115 1.10 -8.84 10.47
CA ILE A 115 0.90 -8.71 9.03
C ILE A 115 2.18 -9.21 8.34
N ASP A 116 2.02 -10.07 7.33
CA ASP A 116 3.15 -10.52 6.51
C ASP A 116 3.69 -9.35 5.68
N LEU A 117 4.89 -8.90 6.05
CA LEU A 117 5.57 -7.80 5.37
C LEU A 117 6.39 -8.23 4.16
N LYS A 118 6.48 -9.53 3.86
CA LYS A 118 7.34 -10.00 2.77
C LYS A 118 7.01 -9.35 1.42
N PRO A 119 5.74 -9.20 0.98
CA PRO A 119 5.45 -8.55 -0.31
C PRO A 119 5.90 -7.10 -0.36
N LEU A 120 5.63 -6.33 0.71
CA LEU A 120 6.03 -4.93 0.82
C LEU A 120 7.56 -4.78 0.93
N GLY A 121 8.20 -5.61 1.75
CA GLY A 121 9.65 -5.61 1.95
C GLY A 121 10.42 -5.98 0.69
N ASP A 122 10.00 -7.05 0.00
CA ASP A 122 10.60 -7.46 -1.28
C ASP A 122 10.47 -6.34 -2.33
N TYR A 123 9.32 -5.68 -2.39
CA TYR A 123 9.10 -4.56 -3.30
C TYR A 123 10.03 -3.37 -2.98
N LEU A 124 10.11 -2.96 -1.71
CA LEU A 124 10.95 -1.85 -1.27
C LEU A 124 12.44 -2.14 -1.50
N ALA A 125 12.90 -3.35 -1.19
CA ALA A 125 14.27 -3.79 -1.40
C ALA A 125 14.67 -3.78 -2.90
N ARG A 126 13.78 -4.24 -3.79
CA ARG A 126 14.00 -4.17 -5.26
C ARG A 126 14.14 -2.74 -5.77
N ASN A 127 13.60 -1.77 -5.05
CA ASN A 127 13.70 -0.34 -5.35
C ASN A 127 14.73 0.37 -4.44
N SER A 128 15.71 -0.38 -3.93
CA SER A 128 16.87 0.11 -3.17
C SER A 128 16.51 0.89 -1.90
N VAL A 129 15.38 0.58 -1.26
CA VAL A 129 15.02 1.16 0.04
C VAL A 129 15.66 0.32 1.14
N ASN A 130 16.31 1.00 2.08
CA ASN A 130 16.86 0.37 3.27
C ASN A 130 15.74 0.13 4.31
N LEU A 131 15.56 -1.13 4.71
CA LEU A 131 14.57 -1.56 5.71
C LEU A 131 15.18 -1.82 7.09
N GLU A 132 16.50 -1.65 7.24
CA GLU A 132 17.21 -1.77 8.51
C GLU A 132 17.39 -0.41 9.20
N ASN A 133 17.55 0.65 8.40
CA ASN A 133 17.75 2.01 8.87
C ASN A 133 16.70 2.96 8.26
N GLU A 134 15.72 3.31 9.09
CA GLU A 134 14.60 4.20 8.76
C GLU A 134 15.06 5.61 8.33
N TYR A 135 16.26 6.05 8.70
CA TYR A 135 16.75 7.40 8.41
C TYR A 135 17.55 7.51 7.10
N LEU A 136 17.81 6.39 6.41
CA LEU A 136 18.51 6.44 5.13
C LEU A 136 17.55 6.75 3.97
N ASP A 137 17.88 7.76 3.19
CA ASP A 137 17.14 8.08 1.97
C ASP A 137 17.29 7.01 0.89
N PHE A 138 16.34 7.00 -0.03
CA PHE A 138 16.34 6.16 -1.23
C PHE A 138 16.76 6.97 -2.47
N PRO A 139 17.23 6.30 -3.55
CA PRO A 139 17.62 7.00 -4.78
C PRO A 139 16.45 7.78 -5.42
N ILE A 140 16.69 9.07 -5.76
CA ILE A 140 15.68 9.96 -6.38
C ILE A 140 15.12 9.38 -7.69
N SER A 141 15.92 8.64 -8.46
CA SER A 141 15.48 7.99 -9.70
C SER A 141 14.31 7.02 -9.47
N ASN A 142 14.29 6.33 -8.33
CA ASN A 142 13.23 5.37 -8.00
C ASN A 142 11.94 6.09 -7.59
N TYR A 143 12.08 7.25 -6.93
CA TYR A 143 10.94 8.11 -6.59
C TYR A 143 10.18 8.61 -7.83
N ASN A 144 10.88 9.07 -8.86
CA ASN A 144 10.24 9.54 -10.09
C ASN A 144 9.50 8.43 -10.84
N LEU A 145 10.07 7.23 -10.86
CA LEU A 145 9.41 6.06 -11.44
C LEU A 145 8.13 5.71 -10.67
N HIS A 146 8.18 5.79 -9.35
CA HIS A 146 7.03 5.59 -8.47
C HIS A 146 5.87 6.55 -8.76
N GLN A 147 6.16 7.83 -8.95
CA GLN A 147 5.15 8.82 -9.34
C GLN A 147 4.49 8.46 -10.68
N GLY A 148 5.26 7.95 -11.63
CA GLY A 148 4.74 7.41 -12.90
C GLY A 148 3.75 6.26 -12.71
N VAL A 149 4.09 5.29 -11.85
CA VAL A 149 3.22 4.14 -11.53
C VAL A 149 1.90 4.59 -10.92
N SER A 150 1.93 5.49 -9.94
CA SER A 150 0.70 6.02 -9.32
C SER A 150 -0.19 6.75 -10.33
N ASN A 151 0.39 7.48 -11.27
CA ASN A 151 -0.37 8.16 -12.33
C ASN A 151 -1.03 7.17 -13.30
N VAL A 152 -0.33 6.08 -13.67
CA VAL A 152 -0.94 5.01 -14.47
C VAL A 152 -2.15 4.45 -13.74
N ILE A 153 -2.02 4.06 -12.46
CA ILE A 153 -3.14 3.49 -11.68
C ILE A 153 -4.32 4.47 -11.60
N LYS A 154 -4.06 5.76 -11.31
CA LYS A 154 -5.09 6.80 -11.31
C LYS A 154 -5.83 6.91 -12.64
N SER A 155 -5.14 6.67 -13.76
CA SER A 155 -5.78 6.70 -15.07
C SER A 155 -6.71 5.51 -15.29
N LEU A 156 -6.44 4.35 -14.67
CA LEU A 156 -7.22 3.11 -14.82
C LEU A 156 -8.52 3.15 -13.98
N LEU A 157 -8.45 3.73 -12.77
CA LEU A 157 -9.53 3.77 -11.76
C LEU A 157 -10.48 4.98 -11.87
#